data_AF-A0A812PRT9-F1
#
_entry.id   AF-A0A812PRT9-F1
#
_cell.length_a   1.000
_cell.length_b   1.000
_cell.length_c   1.000
_cell.angle_alpha   90.00
_cell.angle_beta   90.00
_cell.angle_gamma   90.00
#
_symmetry.space_group_name_H-M   'P 1'
#
loop_
_entity.id
_entity.type
_entity.pdbx_description
1 polymer ?
#
loop_
_entity_poly.entity_id
_entity_poly.type
_entity_poly.pdbx_seq_one_letter_code
_entity_poly.pdbx_strand_id
1 'polypeptide(L)'
;QPEIKPVAGYNEADSYSAEAWRALEAYLNKPFTCAVDSKGDLLISDGLNQRLRKITGYNSHCSTSEQFTPQQVQDFERLLAEADAACNNQSQPQLVEIYTSAQAEVVENGNVQLVQDEFCNFGSSPRLADMANYTTNVFVLCQVCQELNPRPVACPWPELCMCRDAIMNVARSLVYIHCPQRNAFVDPWHRWVTAITSCLLEDPQAAQWYNSSTTAQLQQHLQTI
;
A
#
# COMPACT_ATOMS: atom_id res chain seq x y z
N GLN A 1 7.83 -13.14 18.30
CA GLN A 1 6.67 -12.92 19.20
C GLN A 1 5.85 -11.79 18.58
N PRO A 2 4.50 -11.84 18.58
CA PRO A 2 3.72 -10.71 18.11
C PRO A 2 4.03 -9.49 18.98
N GLU A 3 4.30 -8.36 18.35
CA GLU A 3 4.51 -7.09 19.04
C GLU A 3 3.18 -6.62 19.63
N ILE A 4 3.15 -6.35 20.94
CA ILE A 4 1.96 -5.82 21.62
C ILE A 4 2.14 -4.30 21.74
N LYS A 5 1.36 -3.53 20.98
CA LYS A 5 1.33 -2.06 21.07
C LYS A 5 0.10 -1.61 21.89
N PRO A 6 0.26 -0.68 22.85
CA PRO A 6 -0.89 -0.11 23.55
C PRO A 6 -1.77 0.67 22.57
N VAL A 7 -3.08 0.63 22.78
CA VAL A 7 -4.07 1.33 21.93
C VAL A 7 -4.76 2.47 22.67
N ALA A 8 -4.85 2.37 23.99
CA ALA A 8 -5.38 3.39 24.87
C ALA A 8 -4.93 3.16 26.32
N GLY A 9 -4.99 4.21 27.14
CA GLY A 9 -4.65 4.14 28.56
C GLY A 9 -3.29 4.76 28.87
N TYR A 10 -3.27 5.67 29.86
CA TYR A 10 -2.04 6.20 30.46
C TYR A 10 -1.62 5.31 31.66
N ASN A 11 -0.33 4.98 31.75
CA ASN A 11 0.20 3.99 32.67
C ASN A 11 0.58 4.51 34.08
N GLU A 12 0.47 5.82 34.35
CA GLU A 12 0.88 6.42 35.64
C GLU A 12 -0.26 7.20 36.35
N ALA A 13 -1.48 6.67 36.30
CA ALA A 13 -2.68 7.41 36.70
C ALA A 13 -3.11 7.22 38.18
N ASP A 14 -2.51 7.98 39.12
CA ASP A 14 -3.02 8.07 40.51
C ASP A 14 -4.11 9.16 40.71
N SER A 15 -4.41 9.98 39.70
CA SER A 15 -5.53 10.92 39.78
C SER A 15 -6.06 11.36 38.42
N TYR A 16 -7.38 11.58 38.35
CA TYR A 16 -8.11 12.04 37.17
C TYR A 16 -7.78 13.52 36.86
N SER A 17 -7.15 13.80 35.71
CA SER A 17 -6.98 15.18 35.23
C SER A 17 -7.40 15.32 33.77
N ALA A 18 -8.55 15.97 33.54
CA ALA A 18 -9.08 16.37 32.23
C ALA A 18 -9.29 15.24 31.19
N GLU A 19 -10.16 15.49 30.21
CA GLU A 19 -10.33 14.56 29.10
C GLU A 19 -9.13 14.67 28.15
N ALA A 20 -8.29 13.63 28.12
CA ALA A 20 -7.23 13.53 27.14
C ALA A 20 -7.84 13.31 25.74
N TRP A 21 -7.31 14.04 24.76
CA TRP A 21 -7.75 14.00 23.36
C TRP A 21 -7.07 12.87 22.57
N ARG A 22 -5.97 12.30 23.07
CA ARG A 22 -5.31 11.11 22.52
C ARG A 22 -5.70 9.87 23.30
N ALA A 23 -6.00 8.77 22.60
CA ALA A 23 -6.37 7.50 23.22
C ALA A 23 -5.32 6.98 24.22
N LEU A 24 -4.02 7.11 23.87
CA LEU A 24 -2.89 6.70 24.72
C LEU A 24 -2.70 7.54 25.98
N GLU A 25 -3.31 8.72 26.04
CA GLU A 25 -3.27 9.60 27.21
C GLU A 25 -4.57 9.48 28.04
N ALA A 26 -5.50 8.61 27.62
CA ALA A 26 -6.79 8.47 28.29
C ALA A 26 -6.64 7.80 29.66
N TYR A 27 -7.26 8.41 30.67
CA TYR A 27 -7.41 7.80 32.00
C TYR A 27 -8.52 6.75 31.97
N LEU A 28 -8.14 5.50 31.74
CA LEU A 28 -9.03 4.33 31.87
C LEU A 28 -8.96 3.78 33.29
N ASN A 29 -10.12 3.49 33.90
CA ASN A 29 -10.22 3.00 35.26
C ASN A 29 -10.95 1.65 35.28
N LYS A 30 -10.16 0.57 35.38
CA LYS A 30 -10.62 -0.83 35.33
C LYS A 30 -11.51 -1.09 34.10
N PRO A 31 -10.95 -0.98 32.88
CA PRO A 31 -11.70 -1.35 31.69
C PRO A 31 -11.99 -2.86 31.70
N PHE A 32 -13.20 -3.26 31.31
CA PHE A 32 -13.63 -4.67 31.39
C PHE A 32 -13.63 -5.40 30.05
N THR A 33 -14.06 -4.70 28.99
CA THR A 33 -14.23 -5.28 27.66
C THR A 33 -14.09 -4.20 26.59
N CYS A 34 -13.73 -4.62 25.37
CA CYS A 34 -13.72 -3.80 24.17
C CYS A 34 -14.32 -4.55 22.98
N ALA A 35 -14.82 -3.80 21.99
CA ALA A 35 -15.35 -4.32 20.74
C ALA A 35 -15.11 -3.31 19.60
N VAL A 36 -14.89 -3.79 18.38
CA VAL A 36 -14.82 -2.94 17.19
C VAL A 36 -16.19 -2.95 16.51
N ASP A 37 -16.73 -1.78 16.19
CA ASP A 37 -18.01 -1.67 15.49
C ASP A 37 -17.85 -1.80 13.95
N SER A 38 -18.97 -1.80 13.22
CA SER A 38 -18.96 -1.93 11.76
C SER A 38 -18.29 -0.76 11.03
N LYS A 39 -18.00 0.35 11.72
CA LYS A 39 -17.31 1.54 11.19
C LYS A 39 -15.81 1.49 11.42
N GLY A 40 -15.33 0.48 12.16
CA GLY A 40 -13.94 0.37 12.59
C GLY A 40 -13.62 1.22 13.83
N ASP A 41 -14.61 1.70 14.57
CA ASP A 41 -14.37 2.40 15.84
C ASP A 41 -14.21 1.39 16.98
N LEU A 42 -13.25 1.62 17.88
CA LEU A 42 -13.04 0.78 19.06
C LEU A 42 -13.84 1.32 20.25
N LEU A 43 -14.77 0.51 20.75
CA LEU A 43 -15.58 0.76 21.92
C LEU A 43 -14.92 0.11 23.14
N ILE A 44 -14.82 0.84 24.25
CA ILE A 44 -14.20 0.39 25.51
C ILE A 44 -15.18 0.63 26.65
N SER A 45 -15.43 -0.39 27.47
CA SER A 45 -16.13 -0.22 28.74
C SER A 45 -15.15 0.20 29.83
N ASP A 46 -15.27 1.44 30.28
CA ASP A 46 -14.43 2.04 31.32
C ASP A 46 -15.16 1.90 32.67
N GLY A 47 -14.95 0.74 33.31
CA GLY A 47 -15.85 0.17 34.31
C GLY A 47 -16.01 0.99 35.59
N LEU A 48 -14.91 1.39 36.22
CA LEU A 48 -14.96 2.18 37.46
C LEU A 48 -15.23 3.67 37.22
N ASN A 49 -15.02 4.15 35.99
CA ASN A 49 -15.48 5.48 35.60
C ASN A 49 -16.96 5.49 35.15
N GLN A 50 -17.61 4.32 35.07
CA GLN A 50 -19.01 4.17 34.65
C GLN A 50 -19.29 4.77 33.26
N ARG A 51 -18.37 4.59 32.31
CA ARG A 51 -18.46 5.18 30.96
C ARG A 51 -18.26 4.13 29.87
N LEU A 52 -18.88 4.38 28.72
CA LEU A 52 -18.46 3.80 27.44
C LEU A 52 -17.61 4.84 26.71
N ARG A 53 -16.43 4.42 26.24
CA ARG A 53 -15.52 5.27 25.46
C ARG A 53 -15.43 4.76 24.03
N LYS A 54 -15.19 5.67 23.10
CA LYS A 54 -15.04 5.36 21.68
C LYS A 54 -13.74 5.97 21.16
N ILE A 55 -12.93 5.16 20.49
CA ILE A 55 -11.75 5.59 19.73
C ILE A 55 -12.14 5.51 18.26
N THR A 56 -12.23 6.67 17.63
CA THR A 56 -12.61 6.76 16.22
C THR A 56 -11.47 6.35 15.32
N GLY A 57 -11.77 5.58 14.27
CA GLY A 57 -10.80 5.24 13.23
C GLY A 57 -9.73 4.23 13.66
N TYR A 58 -10.01 3.42 14.68
CA TYR A 58 -9.11 2.36 15.13
C TYR A 58 -8.82 1.33 14.03
N ASN A 59 -9.84 0.99 13.25
CA ASN A 59 -9.82 0.01 12.16
C ASN A 59 -10.66 0.49 10.96
N SER A 60 -10.71 1.81 10.72
CA SER A 60 -11.56 2.38 9.67
C SER A 60 -10.89 2.29 8.29
N HIS A 61 -11.09 1.18 7.61
CA HIS A 61 -10.62 0.93 6.25
C HIS A 61 -11.57 1.49 5.19
N CYS A 62 -11.13 1.56 3.93
CA CYS A 62 -11.97 1.94 2.81
C CYS A 62 -13.20 1.02 2.69
N SER A 63 -13.03 -0.29 2.93
CA SER A 63 -14.10 -1.30 2.93
C SER A 63 -15.13 -1.15 4.06
N THR A 64 -14.78 -0.48 5.16
CA THR A 64 -15.69 -0.23 6.30
C THR A 64 -16.55 1.02 6.14
N SER A 65 -16.39 1.76 5.03
CA SER A 65 -17.17 2.95 4.76
C SER A 65 -18.62 2.59 4.39
N GLU A 66 -19.59 3.18 5.11
CA GLU A 66 -21.03 2.97 4.88
C GLU A 66 -21.52 3.42 3.48
N GLN A 67 -20.68 4.10 2.71
CA GLN A 67 -21.05 4.60 1.38
C GLN A 67 -20.99 3.52 0.28
N PHE A 68 -20.37 2.38 0.54
CA PHE A 68 -20.19 1.31 -0.44
C PHE A 68 -21.18 0.18 -0.22
N THR A 69 -21.68 -0.38 -1.32
CA THR A 69 -22.52 -1.58 -1.29
C THR A 69 -21.69 -2.83 -0.93
N PRO A 70 -22.31 -3.88 -0.37
CA PRO A 70 -21.60 -5.13 -0.09
C PRO A 70 -20.89 -5.74 -1.30
N GLN A 71 -21.47 -5.62 -2.50
CA GLN A 71 -20.85 -6.12 -3.73
C GLN A 71 -19.57 -5.33 -4.09
N GLN A 72 -19.61 -4.00 -3.99
CA GLN A 72 -18.43 -3.17 -4.25
C GLN A 72 -17.30 -3.47 -3.26
N VAL A 73 -17.64 -3.71 -2.00
CA VAL A 73 -16.66 -4.12 -0.98
C VAL A 73 -16.08 -5.50 -1.30
N GLN A 74 -16.92 -6.47 -1.66
CA GLN A 74 -16.46 -7.82 -2.04
C GLN A 74 -15.54 -7.79 -3.26
N ASP A 75 -15.89 -7.01 -4.29
CA ASP A 75 -15.07 -6.84 -5.49
C ASP A 75 -13.72 -6.21 -5.15
N PHE A 76 -13.71 -5.22 -4.26
CA PHE A 76 -12.49 -4.58 -3.79
C PHE A 76 -11.60 -5.55 -2.99
N GLU A 77 -12.16 -6.27 -2.03
CA GLU A 77 -11.43 -7.25 -1.22
C GLU A 77 -10.84 -8.37 -2.08
N ARG A 78 -11.54 -8.79 -3.14
CA ARG A 78 -11.00 -9.71 -4.15
C ARG A 78 -9.76 -9.14 -4.84
N LEU A 79 -9.80 -7.87 -5.27
CA LEU A 79 -8.64 -7.22 -5.89
C LEU A 79 -7.45 -7.11 -4.92
N LEU A 80 -7.70 -6.84 -3.64
CA LEU A 80 -6.66 -6.83 -2.62
C LEU A 80 -6.01 -8.22 -2.47
N ALA A 81 -6.82 -9.28 -2.43
CA ALA A 81 -6.32 -10.65 -2.33
C ALA A 81 -5.54 -11.08 -3.59
N GLU A 82 -5.99 -10.66 -4.77
CA GLU A 82 -5.29 -10.90 -6.04
C GLU A 82 -3.93 -10.17 -6.08
N ALA A 83 -3.89 -8.92 -5.62
CA ALA A 83 -2.65 -8.16 -5.50
C ALA A 83 -1.67 -8.82 -4.52
N ASP A 84 -2.13 -9.20 -3.33
CA ASP A 84 -1.29 -9.89 -2.35
C ASP A 84 -0.76 -11.21 -2.90
N ALA A 85 -1.60 -12.03 -3.53
CA ALA A 85 -1.19 -13.30 -4.11
C ALA A 85 -0.15 -13.14 -5.25
N ALA A 86 -0.27 -12.07 -6.06
CA ALA A 86 0.68 -11.80 -7.14
C ALA A 86 2.05 -11.36 -6.62
N CYS A 87 2.08 -10.59 -5.51
CA CYS A 87 3.31 -10.05 -4.94
C CYS A 87 3.96 -10.97 -3.88
N ASN A 88 3.17 -11.79 -3.20
CA ASN A 88 3.57 -12.65 -2.10
C ASN A 88 3.70 -14.13 -2.52
N ASN A 89 4.14 -14.37 -3.76
CA ASN A 89 4.34 -15.73 -4.27
C ASN A 89 5.64 -16.32 -3.72
N GLN A 90 5.52 -17.32 -2.83
CA GLN A 90 6.64 -18.07 -2.23
C GLN A 90 7.63 -18.66 -3.25
N SER A 91 7.22 -18.85 -4.51
CA SER A 91 8.11 -19.28 -5.60
C SER A 91 9.16 -18.22 -5.96
N GLN A 92 8.98 -16.96 -5.54
CA GLN A 92 9.88 -15.83 -5.80
C GLN A 92 10.26 -15.12 -4.48
N PRO A 93 11.15 -15.69 -3.66
CA PRO A 93 11.44 -15.18 -2.32
C PRO A 93 12.00 -13.75 -2.30
N GLN A 94 12.76 -13.36 -3.33
CA GLN A 94 13.29 -12.00 -3.45
C GLN A 94 12.17 -10.95 -3.61
N LEU A 95 11.15 -11.25 -4.44
CA LEU A 95 10.00 -10.37 -4.62
C LEU A 95 9.18 -10.26 -3.33
N VAL A 96 8.99 -11.38 -2.63
CA VAL A 96 8.29 -11.41 -1.33
C VAL A 96 8.98 -10.51 -0.31
N GLU A 97 10.31 -10.62 -0.20
CA GLU A 97 11.10 -9.82 0.74
C GLU A 97 10.99 -8.32 0.45
N ILE A 98 11.15 -7.94 -0.82
CA ILE A 98 11.01 -6.54 -1.27
C ILE A 98 9.59 -6.02 -1.01
N TYR A 99 8.56 -6.79 -1.40
CA TYR A 99 7.15 -6.41 -1.23
C TYR A 99 6.78 -6.20 0.23
N THR A 100 7.10 -7.18 1.09
CA THR A 100 6.76 -7.10 2.52
C THR A 100 7.50 -5.98 3.23
N SER A 101 8.79 -5.77 2.91
CA SER A 101 9.59 -4.69 3.50
C SER A 101 9.11 -3.31 3.05
N ALA A 102 8.83 -3.13 1.76
CA ALA A 102 8.32 -1.86 1.23
C ALA A 102 6.93 -1.53 1.77
N GLN A 103 6.05 -2.52 1.88
CA GLN A 103 4.73 -2.33 2.46
C GLN A 103 4.82 -1.91 3.94
N ALA A 104 5.71 -2.54 4.73
CA ALA A 104 5.94 -2.17 6.11
C ALA A 104 6.47 -0.73 6.25
N GLU A 105 7.47 -0.34 5.48
CA GLU A 105 8.01 1.03 5.51
C GLU A 105 6.96 2.09 5.15
N VAL A 106 6.12 1.83 4.15
CA VAL A 106 5.05 2.76 3.75
C VAL A 106 3.95 2.85 4.81
N VAL A 107 3.48 1.71 5.29
CA VAL A 107 2.33 1.63 6.20
C VAL A 107 2.71 2.04 7.62
N GLU A 108 3.88 1.68 8.11
CA GLU A 108 4.30 1.98 9.47
C GLU A 108 5.01 3.33 9.57
N ASN A 109 5.95 3.59 8.65
CA ASN A 109 6.84 4.75 8.75
C ASN A 109 6.46 5.88 7.78
N GLY A 110 5.58 5.63 6.80
CA GLY A 110 5.29 6.60 5.73
C GLY A 110 6.49 6.83 4.81
N ASN A 111 7.47 5.92 4.81
CA ASN A 111 8.66 6.01 4.01
C ASN A 111 8.45 5.31 2.67
N VAL A 112 8.61 6.05 1.57
CA VAL A 112 8.41 5.55 0.19
C VAL A 112 9.72 5.24 -0.54
N GLN A 113 10.87 5.42 0.12
CA GLN A 113 12.16 5.28 -0.54
C GLN A 113 12.37 3.87 -1.12
N LEU A 114 12.01 2.83 -0.35
CA LEU A 114 12.15 1.45 -0.82
C LEU A 114 11.21 1.15 -2.02
N VAL A 115 10.05 1.82 -2.08
CA VAL A 115 9.17 1.76 -3.26
C VAL A 115 9.83 2.41 -4.46
N GLN A 116 10.43 3.59 -4.29
CA GLN A 116 11.15 4.30 -5.35
C GLN A 116 12.31 3.46 -5.90
N ASP A 117 13.10 2.86 -5.01
CA ASP A 117 14.31 2.13 -5.36
C ASP A 117 14.04 0.76 -6.01
N GLU A 118 12.98 0.06 -5.59
CA GLU A 118 12.74 -1.34 -6.01
C GLU A 118 11.51 -1.52 -6.93
N PHE A 119 10.48 -0.67 -6.81
CA PHE A 119 9.24 -0.77 -7.60
C PHE A 119 9.12 0.28 -8.68
N CYS A 120 9.66 1.49 -8.47
CA CYS A 120 9.59 2.54 -9.48
C CYS A 120 10.76 2.45 -10.45
N ASN A 121 11.97 2.26 -9.92
CA ASN A 121 13.19 2.28 -10.70
C ASN A 121 13.77 0.87 -10.81
N PHE A 122 13.93 0.36 -12.03
CA PHE A 122 14.78 -0.81 -12.31
C PHE A 122 16.28 -0.48 -12.14
N GLY A 123 16.57 0.65 -11.48
CA GLY A 123 17.82 1.38 -11.33
C GLY A 123 18.87 0.71 -10.45
N SER A 124 18.54 -0.46 -9.91
CA SER A 124 19.45 -1.38 -9.21
C SER A 124 19.81 -2.59 -10.08
N SER A 125 19.33 -2.63 -11.33
CA SER A 125 19.61 -3.70 -12.27
C SER A 125 21.10 -3.80 -12.58
N PRO A 126 21.67 -5.02 -12.68
CA PRO A 126 23.07 -5.19 -13.08
C PRO A 126 23.39 -4.68 -14.49
N ARG A 127 22.40 -4.20 -15.27
CA ARG A 127 22.54 -3.71 -16.65
C ARG A 127 22.16 -2.24 -16.84
N LEU A 128 22.29 -1.42 -15.79
CA LEU A 128 22.01 0.03 -15.84
C LEU A 128 22.65 0.78 -17.02
N ALA A 129 23.89 0.41 -17.39
CA ALA A 129 24.60 1.03 -18.49
C ALA A 129 23.88 0.89 -19.85
N ASP A 130 23.18 -0.23 -20.05
CA ASP A 130 22.44 -0.51 -21.28
C ASP A 130 21.18 0.37 -21.42
N MET A 131 20.74 0.98 -20.31
CA MET A 131 19.55 1.84 -20.22
C MET A 131 19.88 3.33 -20.10
N ALA A 132 21.14 3.74 -20.25
CA ALA A 132 21.60 5.11 -19.97
C ALA A 132 20.88 6.24 -20.74
N ASN A 133 20.28 5.93 -21.90
CA ASN A 133 19.51 6.88 -22.72
C ASN A 133 18.00 6.55 -22.78
N TYR A 134 17.55 5.58 -21.97
CA TYR A 134 16.19 5.08 -21.95
C TYR A 134 15.63 5.13 -20.52
N THR A 135 14.36 4.78 -20.36
CA THR A 135 13.75 4.75 -19.03
C THR A 135 14.10 3.47 -18.27
N THR A 136 14.39 3.61 -16.98
CA THR A 136 14.46 2.50 -16.04
C THR A 136 13.14 2.32 -15.28
N ASN A 137 12.08 3.07 -15.64
CA ASN A 137 10.82 3.00 -14.92
C ASN A 137 10.13 1.64 -15.15
N VAL A 138 9.95 0.88 -14.07
CA VAL A 138 9.38 -0.47 -14.11
C VAL A 138 7.97 -0.46 -14.72
N PHE A 139 7.17 0.59 -14.49
CA PHE A 139 5.81 0.68 -15.01
C PHE A 139 5.79 0.79 -16.53
N VAL A 140 6.75 1.50 -17.11
CA VAL A 140 6.90 1.59 -18.56
C VAL A 140 7.46 0.28 -19.09
N LEU A 141 8.55 -0.21 -18.51
CA LEU A 141 9.25 -1.40 -18.99
C LEU A 141 8.34 -2.64 -18.93
N CYS A 142 7.56 -2.82 -17.88
CA CYS A 142 6.62 -3.94 -17.78
C CYS A 142 5.57 -3.94 -18.90
N GLN A 143 5.04 -2.78 -19.27
CA GLN A 143 4.08 -2.67 -20.37
C GLN A 143 4.75 -2.96 -21.71
N VAL A 144 5.92 -2.36 -21.97
CA VAL A 144 6.63 -2.53 -23.25
C VAL A 144 7.11 -3.96 -23.44
N CYS A 145 7.64 -4.58 -22.39
CA CYS A 145 8.16 -5.94 -22.42
C CYS A 145 7.09 -7.03 -22.57
N GLN A 146 5.81 -6.75 -22.30
CA GLN A 146 4.72 -7.69 -22.56
C GLN A 146 4.54 -8.00 -24.06
N GLU A 147 4.90 -7.05 -24.93
CA GLU A 147 4.75 -7.18 -26.38
C GLU A 147 5.97 -7.82 -27.07
N LEU A 148 7.08 -8.01 -26.35
CA LEU A 148 8.35 -8.48 -26.90
C LEU A 148 8.48 -10.01 -26.81
N ASN A 149 8.85 -10.63 -27.93
CA ASN A 149 9.12 -12.07 -28.00
C ASN A 149 10.34 -12.36 -28.92
N PRO A 150 11.44 -12.96 -28.41
CA PRO A 150 11.67 -13.38 -27.02
C PRO A 150 11.79 -12.19 -26.07
N ARG A 151 11.42 -12.37 -24.79
CA ARG A 151 11.52 -11.32 -23.76
C ARG A 151 13.00 -11.03 -23.45
N PRO A 152 13.49 -9.80 -23.68
CA PRO A 152 14.89 -9.45 -23.41
C PRO A 152 15.27 -9.56 -21.93
N VAL A 153 16.56 -9.80 -21.67
CA VAL A 153 17.10 -9.89 -20.28
C VAL A 153 17.07 -8.55 -19.57
N ALA A 154 17.07 -7.44 -20.33
CA ALA A 154 16.93 -6.09 -19.79
C ALA A 154 15.51 -5.78 -19.26
N CYS A 155 14.52 -6.65 -19.51
CA CYS A 155 13.17 -6.49 -18.99
C CYS A 155 13.08 -6.86 -17.49
N PRO A 156 12.21 -6.20 -16.71
CA PRO A 156 11.91 -6.60 -15.34
C PRO A 156 11.41 -8.04 -15.26
N TRP A 157 11.43 -8.64 -14.06
CA TRP A 157 10.90 -9.99 -13.86
C TRP A 157 9.40 -10.05 -14.20
N PRO A 158 8.92 -11.11 -14.88
CA PRO A 158 7.50 -11.28 -15.17
C PRO A 158 6.60 -11.13 -13.93
N GLU A 159 7.03 -11.69 -12.80
CA GLU A 159 6.30 -11.70 -11.53
C GLU A 159 6.22 -10.31 -10.91
N LEU A 160 7.29 -9.51 -11.01
CA LEU A 160 7.26 -8.10 -10.60
C LEU A 160 6.23 -7.31 -11.42
N CYS A 161 6.16 -7.56 -12.72
CA CYS A 161 5.16 -6.93 -13.59
C CYS A 161 3.73 -7.38 -13.25
N MET A 162 3.52 -8.67 -12.96
CA MET A 162 2.22 -9.19 -12.53
C MET A 162 1.77 -8.59 -11.19
N CYS A 163 2.67 -8.50 -10.22
CA CYS A 163 2.44 -7.84 -8.93
C CYS A 163 2.03 -6.38 -9.13
N ARG A 164 2.79 -5.63 -9.93
CA ARG A 164 2.48 -4.23 -10.30
C ARG A 164 1.11 -4.12 -10.95
N ASP A 165 0.77 -4.97 -11.92
CA ASP A 165 -0.50 -4.92 -12.63
C ASP A 165 -1.68 -5.18 -11.69
N ALA A 166 -1.54 -6.13 -10.76
CA ALA A 166 -2.54 -6.43 -9.76
C ALA A 166 -2.75 -5.26 -8.78
N ILE A 167 -1.68 -4.62 -8.30
CA ILE A 167 -1.75 -3.39 -7.48
C ILE A 167 -2.45 -2.27 -8.24
N MET A 168 -2.15 -2.11 -9.53
CA MET A 168 -2.80 -1.07 -10.35
C MET A 168 -4.28 -1.33 -10.62
N ASN A 169 -4.73 -2.59 -10.57
CA ASN A 169 -6.16 -2.88 -10.60
C ASN A 169 -6.86 -2.45 -9.31
N VAL A 170 -6.20 -2.55 -8.15
CA VAL A 170 -6.70 -1.99 -6.88
C VAL A 170 -6.85 -0.47 -7.00
N ALA A 171 -5.82 0.22 -7.53
CA ALA A 171 -5.81 1.68 -7.69
C ALA A 171 -6.95 2.21 -8.60
N ARG A 172 -7.46 1.35 -9.51
CA ARG A 172 -8.55 1.67 -10.44
C ARG A 172 -9.94 1.32 -9.89
N SER A 173 -10.01 0.67 -8.72
CA SER A 173 -11.27 0.25 -8.14
C SER A 173 -12.09 1.44 -7.62
N LEU A 174 -13.42 1.30 -7.64
CA LEU A 174 -14.34 2.32 -7.14
C LEU A 174 -14.12 2.62 -5.65
N VAL A 175 -13.87 1.58 -4.85
CA VAL A 175 -13.68 1.71 -3.40
C VAL A 175 -12.40 2.50 -3.07
N TYR A 176 -11.30 2.24 -3.80
CA TYR A 176 -10.07 3.00 -3.65
C TYR A 176 -10.27 4.47 -4.05
N ILE A 177 -10.75 4.72 -5.27
CA ILE A 177 -10.89 6.08 -5.83
C ILE A 177 -11.80 6.97 -4.97
N HIS A 178 -12.87 6.41 -4.44
CA HIS A 178 -13.85 7.16 -3.63
C HIS A 178 -13.68 6.95 -2.14
N CYS A 179 -12.56 6.37 -1.67
CA CYS A 179 -12.33 6.16 -0.26
C CYS A 179 -12.35 7.50 0.50
N PRO A 180 -13.11 7.64 1.61
CA PRO A 180 -13.13 8.89 2.37
C PRO A 180 -11.74 9.20 2.91
N GLN A 181 -11.31 10.46 2.85
CA GLN A 181 -9.94 10.85 3.25
C GLN A 181 -9.52 10.33 4.62
N ARG A 182 -10.43 10.35 5.61
CA ARG A 182 -10.17 9.85 6.96
C ARG A 182 -9.86 8.34 6.98
N ASN A 183 -10.54 7.56 6.16
CA ASN A 183 -10.35 6.12 6.04
C ASN A 183 -9.08 5.84 5.22
N ALA A 184 -8.92 6.51 4.08
CA ALA A 184 -7.75 6.41 3.22
C ALA A 184 -6.43 6.71 3.97
N PHE A 185 -6.45 7.68 4.89
CA PHE A 185 -5.28 8.04 5.69
C PHE A 185 -4.80 6.91 6.61
N VAL A 186 -5.71 6.10 7.16
CA VAL A 186 -5.37 5.01 8.09
C VAL A 186 -5.40 3.63 7.44
N ASP A 187 -5.92 3.51 6.22
CA ASP A 187 -6.02 2.25 5.49
C ASP A 187 -4.65 1.81 4.94
N PRO A 188 -4.12 0.64 5.37
CA PRO A 188 -2.81 0.15 4.92
C PRO A 188 -2.72 -0.03 3.42
N TRP A 189 -3.76 -0.56 2.78
CA TRP A 189 -3.81 -0.77 1.34
C TRP A 189 -3.88 0.55 0.59
N HIS A 190 -4.64 1.52 1.11
CA HIS A 190 -4.68 2.83 0.49
C HIS A 190 -3.31 3.51 0.54
N ARG A 191 -2.62 3.48 1.68
CA ARG A 191 -1.26 4.03 1.83
C ARG A 191 -0.26 3.33 0.91
N TRP A 192 -0.27 2.00 0.89
CA TRP A 192 0.59 1.19 0.04
C TRP A 192 0.39 1.49 -1.47
N VAL A 193 -0.85 1.39 -1.95
CA VAL A 193 -1.16 1.61 -3.37
C VAL A 193 -0.86 3.07 -3.76
N THR A 194 -1.12 4.05 -2.88
CA THR A 194 -0.77 5.45 -3.13
C THR A 194 0.73 5.63 -3.31
N ALA A 195 1.55 5.03 -2.44
CA ALA A 195 3.01 5.08 -2.57
C ALA A 195 3.45 4.50 -3.92
N ILE A 196 2.89 3.37 -4.34
CA ILE A 196 3.19 2.76 -5.64
C ILE A 196 2.79 3.67 -6.81
N THR A 197 1.72 4.46 -6.70
CA THR A 197 1.37 5.43 -7.74
C THR A 197 2.35 6.59 -7.86
N SER A 198 3.20 6.85 -6.86
CA SER A 198 4.23 7.90 -6.95
C SER A 198 5.26 7.60 -8.06
N CYS A 199 5.48 6.31 -8.36
CA CYS A 199 6.30 5.85 -9.48
C CYS A 199 5.92 6.45 -10.85
N LEU A 200 4.66 6.88 -11.01
CA LEU A 200 4.15 7.49 -12.24
C LEU A 200 4.14 9.01 -12.21
N LEU A 201 4.18 9.61 -11.02
CA LEU A 201 3.95 11.04 -10.80
C LEU A 201 5.25 11.83 -10.60
N GLU A 202 6.32 11.17 -10.14
CA GLU A 202 7.57 11.84 -9.78
C GLU A 202 8.46 12.19 -10.97
N ASP A 203 8.33 11.49 -12.09
CA ASP A 203 9.05 11.82 -13.34
C ASP A 203 8.07 12.19 -14.47
N PRO A 204 7.87 13.49 -14.74
CA PRO A 204 7.07 13.95 -15.88
C PRO A 204 7.58 13.44 -17.22
N GLN A 205 8.86 13.07 -17.33
CA GLN A 205 9.43 12.50 -18.56
C GLN A 205 9.06 11.02 -18.73
N ALA A 206 8.73 10.29 -17.66
CA ALA A 206 8.19 8.94 -17.75
C ALA A 206 6.90 8.90 -18.58
N ALA A 207 6.08 9.97 -18.51
CA ALA A 207 4.87 10.12 -19.32
C ALA A 207 5.16 10.11 -20.84
N GLN A 208 6.34 10.58 -21.26
CA GLN A 208 6.74 10.59 -22.67
C GLN A 208 6.88 9.17 -23.23
N TRP A 209 7.26 8.19 -22.41
CA TRP A 209 7.44 6.81 -22.88
C TRP A 209 6.14 6.05 -23.15
N TYR A 210 4.99 6.62 -22.78
CA TYR A 210 3.67 6.09 -23.14
C TYR A 210 3.20 6.53 -24.54
N ASN A 211 3.99 7.32 -25.27
CA ASN A 211 3.69 7.68 -26.67
C ASN A 211 4.22 6.63 -27.67
N SER A 212 3.50 6.42 -28.77
CA SER A 212 3.81 5.34 -29.73
C SER A 212 5.19 5.44 -30.39
N SER A 213 5.71 6.65 -30.63
CA SER A 213 7.01 6.84 -31.30
C SER A 213 8.19 6.51 -30.40
N THR A 214 8.13 6.90 -29.13
CA THR A 214 9.18 6.66 -28.14
C THR A 214 9.10 5.22 -27.60
N THR A 215 7.89 4.66 -27.49
CA THR A 215 7.70 3.24 -27.19
C THR A 215 8.35 2.35 -28.26
N ALA A 216 8.18 2.65 -29.55
CA ALA A 216 8.78 1.86 -30.64
C ALA A 216 10.32 1.89 -30.61
N GLN A 217 10.93 3.04 -30.29
CA GLN A 217 12.38 3.15 -30.12
C GLN A 217 12.89 2.29 -28.96
N LEU A 218 12.17 2.30 -27.82
CA LEU A 218 12.51 1.46 -26.68
C LEU A 218 12.39 -0.03 -27.01
N GLN A 219 11.32 -0.44 -27.70
CA GLN A 219 11.14 -1.83 -28.15
C GLN A 219 12.29 -2.30 -29.02
N GLN A 220 12.69 -1.47 -30.00
CA GLN A 220 13.81 -1.79 -30.88
C GLN A 220 15.13 -1.92 -30.09
N HIS A 221 15.40 -1.01 -29.16
CA HIS A 221 16.62 -1.06 -28.34
C HIS A 221 16.65 -2.31 -27.44
N LEU A 222 15.54 -2.61 -26.76
CA LEU A 222 15.44 -3.80 -25.91
C LEU A 222 15.65 -5.10 -26.69
N GLN A 223 15.27 -5.18 -27.96
CA GLN A 223 15.54 -6.34 -28.81
C GLN A 223 17.01 -6.49 -29.23
N THR A 224 17.83 -5.45 -29.06
CA THR A 224 19.25 -5.44 -29.48
C THR A 224 20.23 -5.83 -28.37
N ILE A 225 19.75 -5.95 -27.12
CA ILE A 225 20.55 -6.23 -25.90
C ILE A 225 20.15 -7.57 -25.29
#